data_AF-A0A1I7IUF4-F1
#
_entry.id   AF-A0A1I7IUF4-F1
#
_cell.length_a   1.000
_cell.length_b   1.000
_cell.length_c   1.000
_cell.angle_alpha   90.00
_cell.angle_beta   90.00
_cell.angle_gamma   90.00
#
_symmetry.space_group_name_H-M   'P 1'
#
loop_
_entity.id
_entity.type
_entity.pdbx_description
1 polymer ?
#
loop_
_entity_poly.entity_id
_entity_poly.type
_entity_poly.pdbx_seq_one_letter_code
_entity_poly.pdbx_strand_id
1 'polypeptide(L)'
;DSLYSYKSLSSYCKLNHIAIPKGKHSFKGFNIQKINSIHSNIKRFISVYRGVSTKYLANYLSLFKYIFDEIQEYPLFIKGEHPYINTNFKGRPPIFE
;
A
#
# COMPACT_ATOMS: atom_id res chain seq x y z
N ASP A 1 -0.81 8.39 -18.13
CA ASP A 1 -2.06 7.81 -17.61
C ASP A 1 -3.08 7.62 -18.73
N SER A 2 -2.71 6.88 -19.77
CA SER A 2 -3.48 6.79 -21.02
C SER A 2 -3.51 5.38 -21.60
N LEU A 3 -3.05 4.40 -20.83
CA LEU A 3 -3.05 3.00 -21.28
C LEU A 3 -4.50 2.49 -21.26
N TYR A 4 -4.95 1.94 -22.38
CA TYR A 4 -6.33 1.47 -22.54
C TYR A 4 -6.73 0.41 -21.51
N SER A 5 -5.77 -0.40 -21.04
CA SER A 5 -6.03 -1.45 -20.03
C SER A 5 -6.60 -0.91 -18.72
N TYR A 6 -6.30 0.34 -18.33
CA TYR A 6 -6.91 0.95 -17.13
C TYR A 6 -8.42 1.17 -17.28
N LYS A 7 -8.90 1.43 -18.50
CA LYS A 7 -10.33 1.52 -18.81
C LYS A 7 -11.02 0.16 -18.70
N SER A 8 -10.38 -0.90 -19.21
CA SER A 8 -10.91 -2.26 -19.07
C SER A 8 -10.92 -2.73 -17.61
N LEU A 9 -9.86 -2.45 -16.87
CA LEU A 9 -9.74 -2.81 -15.45
C LEU A 9 -10.77 -2.08 -14.59
N SER A 10 -10.97 -0.77 -14.79
CA SER A 10 -11.99 0.00 -14.06
C SER A 10 -13.41 -0.51 -14.34
N SER A 11 -13.69 -0.89 -15.59
CA SER A 11 -14.97 -1.52 -15.96
C SER A 11 -15.18 -2.87 -15.26
N TYR A 12 -14.15 -3.71 -15.24
CA TYR A 12 -14.17 -5.00 -14.54
C TYR A 12 -14.37 -4.84 -13.03
N CYS A 13 -13.67 -3.89 -12.41
CA CYS A 13 -13.76 -3.61 -10.97
C CYS A 13 -14.97 -2.74 -10.58
N LYS A 14 -15.79 -2.29 -11.55
CA LYS A 14 -16.91 -1.35 -11.34
C LYS A 14 -16.48 -0.05 -10.63
N LEU A 15 -15.34 0.51 -11.03
CA LEU A 15 -14.76 1.73 -10.47
C LEU A 15 -14.88 2.92 -11.43
N ASN A 16 -14.99 4.12 -10.87
CA ASN A 16 -14.92 5.36 -11.65
C ASN A 16 -13.49 5.61 -12.14
N HIS A 17 -13.29 5.56 -13.46
CA HIS A 17 -12.00 5.85 -14.07
C HIS A 17 -11.78 7.36 -14.24
N ILE A 18 -10.79 7.89 -13.53
CA ILE A 18 -10.38 9.30 -13.63
C ILE A 18 -9.01 9.32 -14.31
N ALA A 19 -8.97 9.75 -15.57
CA ALA A 19 -7.73 9.92 -16.32
C ALA A 19 -7.18 11.35 -16.17
N ILE A 20 -5.88 11.47 -15.94
CA ILE A 20 -5.22 12.79 -15.93
C ILE A 20 -5.13 13.32 -17.38
N PRO A 21 -5.63 14.55 -17.66
CA PRO A 21 -5.55 15.14 -18.99
C PRO A 21 -4.11 15.24 -19.51
N LYS A 22 -3.93 15.15 -20.83
CA LYS A 22 -2.62 15.34 -21.47
C LYS A 22 -2.02 16.70 -21.07
N GLY A 23 -0.71 16.72 -20.80
CA GLY A 23 0.01 17.93 -20.38
C GLY A 23 -0.20 18.35 -18.92
N LYS A 24 -0.97 17.59 -18.13
CA LYS A 24 -1.14 17.81 -16.69
C LYS A 24 -0.54 16.66 -15.89
N HIS A 25 -0.06 16.97 -14.68
CA HIS A 25 0.47 15.99 -13.74
C HIS A 25 -0.52 15.63 -12.61
N SER A 26 -1.60 16.39 -12.46
CA SER A 26 -2.65 16.14 -11.47
C SER A 26 -4.02 16.56 -12.01
N PHE A 27 -5.08 15.95 -11.49
CA PHE A 27 -6.45 16.29 -11.82
C PHE A 27 -7.36 16.05 -10.62
N LYS A 28 -8.14 17.06 -10.20
CA LYS A 28 -9.09 16.97 -9.07
C LYS A 28 -8.49 16.36 -7.78
N GLY A 29 -7.25 16.74 -7.43
CA GLY A 29 -6.54 16.21 -6.25
C GLY A 29 -5.97 14.80 -6.43
N PHE A 30 -6.21 14.14 -7.57
CA PHE A 30 -5.56 12.89 -7.94
C PHE A 30 -4.23 13.16 -8.62
N ASN A 31 -3.21 12.43 -8.18
CA ASN A 31 -1.85 12.53 -8.69
C ASN A 31 -1.18 11.15 -8.60
N ILE A 32 -0.39 10.78 -9.62
CA ILE A 32 0.35 9.52 -9.66
C ILE A 32 1.34 9.40 -8.48
N GLN A 33 1.90 10.51 -7.99
CA GLN A 33 2.77 10.54 -6.81
C GLN A 33 2.08 9.98 -5.57
N LYS A 34 0.77 10.24 -5.39
CA LYS A 34 0.00 9.71 -4.26
C LYS A 34 -0.11 8.19 -4.32
N ILE A 35 -0.36 7.66 -5.51
CA ILE A 35 -0.41 6.21 -5.76
C ILE A 35 0.98 5.58 -5.55
N ASN A 36 2.04 6.19 -6.06
CA ASN A 36 3.41 5.72 -5.88
C ASN A 36 3.83 5.69 -4.40
N SER A 37 3.40 6.69 -3.61
CA SER A 37 3.63 6.74 -2.18
C SER A 37 2.92 5.59 -1.45
N ILE A 38 1.63 5.38 -1.73
CA ILE A 38 0.87 4.25 -1.17
C ILE A 38 1.53 2.91 -1.55
N HIS A 39 1.91 2.74 -2.82
CA HIS A 39 2.58 1.53 -3.29
C HIS A 39 3.92 1.30 -2.57
N SER A 40 4.70 2.36 -2.37
CA SER A 40 5.97 2.29 -1.63
C SER A 40 5.75 1.90 -0.16
N ASN A 41 4.71 2.43 0.47
CA ASN A 41 4.33 2.08 1.84
C ASN A 41 3.88 0.62 1.97
N ILE A 42 3.05 0.13 1.05
CA ILE A 42 2.64 -1.28 0.99
C ILE A 42 3.87 -2.17 0.80
N LYS A 43 4.76 -1.81 -0.14
CA LYS A 43 5.99 -2.57 -0.40
C LYS A 43 6.88 -2.64 0.83
N ARG A 44 7.04 -1.52 1.54
CA ARG A 44 7.79 -1.44 2.81
C ARG A 44 7.14 -2.30 3.90
N PHE A 45 5.82 -2.21 4.06
CA PHE A 45 5.06 -3.02 5.01
C PHE A 45 5.20 -4.53 4.75
N ILE A 46 4.98 -4.96 3.50
CA ILE A 46 5.08 -6.37 3.10
C ILE A 46 6.54 -6.86 3.13
N SER A 47 7.53 -5.98 2.96
CA SER A 47 8.95 -6.36 2.93
C SER A 47 9.43 -7.08 4.20
N VAL A 48 8.76 -6.84 5.32
CA VAL A 48 9.03 -7.49 6.61
C VAL A 48 8.59 -8.96 6.58
N TYR A 49 7.52 -9.27 5.86
CA TYR A 49 6.95 -10.61 5.73
C TYR A 49 7.52 -11.39 4.54
N ARG A 50 8.70 -11.00 4.05
CA ARG A 50 9.39 -11.72 2.96
C ARG A 50 9.70 -13.15 3.39
N GLY A 51 9.15 -14.12 2.66
CA GLY A 51 9.26 -15.55 2.98
C GLY A 51 7.97 -16.15 3.54
N VAL A 52 6.98 -15.33 3.89
CA VAL A 52 5.64 -15.84 4.22
C VAL A 52 4.84 -16.12 2.95
N SER A 53 3.98 -17.13 3.00
CA SER A 53 3.19 -17.58 1.85
C SER A 53 2.28 -16.47 1.30
N THR A 54 2.31 -16.28 -0.02
CA THR A 54 1.45 -15.35 -0.76
C THR A 54 -0.05 -15.66 -0.61
N LYS A 55 -0.42 -16.84 -0.11
CA LYS A 55 -1.82 -17.21 0.19
C LYS A 55 -2.47 -16.27 1.21
N TYR A 56 -1.67 -15.59 2.04
CA TYR A 56 -2.14 -14.61 3.03
C TYR A 56 -2.06 -13.16 2.55
N LEU A 57 -1.81 -12.91 1.25
CA LEU A 57 -1.69 -11.55 0.71
C LEU A 57 -2.93 -10.69 1.03
N ALA A 58 -4.12 -11.26 0.93
CA ALA A 58 -5.36 -10.56 1.29
C ALA A 58 -5.35 -10.11 2.76
N ASN A 59 -4.92 -10.97 3.68
CA ASN A 59 -4.80 -10.65 5.11
C ASN A 59 -3.76 -9.55 5.35
N TYR A 60 -2.62 -9.57 4.66
CA TYR A 60 -1.62 -8.50 4.75
C TYR A 60 -2.17 -7.16 4.27
N LEU A 61 -2.92 -7.14 3.17
CA LEU A 61 -3.53 -5.91 2.67
C LEU A 61 -4.63 -5.39 3.60
N SER A 62 -5.43 -6.28 4.22
CA SER A 62 -6.39 -5.90 5.25
C SER A 62 -5.73 -5.32 6.49
N LEU A 63 -4.61 -5.92 6.94
CA LEU A 63 -3.83 -5.41 8.07
C LEU A 63 -3.16 -4.07 7.74
N PHE A 64 -2.61 -3.93 6.54
CA PHE A 64 -2.10 -2.65 6.04
C PHE A 64 -3.21 -1.60 6.06
N LYS A 65 -4.40 -1.92 5.55
CA LYS A 65 -5.53 -1.00 5.60
C LYS A 65 -5.88 -0.64 7.04
N TYR A 66 -6.08 -1.62 7.93
CA TYR A 66 -6.42 -1.37 9.32
C TYR A 66 -5.41 -0.44 10.02
N ILE A 67 -4.12 -0.76 9.91
CA ILE A 67 -3.06 0.06 10.50
C ILE A 67 -3.05 1.46 9.89
N PHE A 68 -3.14 1.61 8.55
CA PHE A 68 -2.99 2.91 7.91
C PHE A 68 -4.29 3.75 7.77
N ASP A 69 -5.48 3.16 7.94
CA ASP A 69 -6.79 3.87 8.05
C ASP A 69 -6.99 4.44 9.45
N GLU A 70 -6.74 3.65 10.51
CA GLU A 70 -6.85 4.09 11.91
C GLU A 70 -5.84 5.22 12.22
N ILE A 71 -4.74 5.26 11.46
CA ILE A 71 -3.64 6.23 11.62
C ILE A 71 -3.93 7.60 10.94
N GLN A 72 -5.15 7.88 10.47
CA GLN A 72 -5.53 9.26 10.06
C GLN A 72 -5.36 10.30 11.20
N GLU A 73 -5.30 9.89 12.48
CA GLU A 73 -5.05 10.78 13.63
C GLU A 73 -3.58 10.94 14.05
N TYR A 74 -2.64 10.09 13.63
CA TYR A 74 -1.23 10.20 14.06
C TYR A 74 -0.23 9.86 12.95
N PRO A 75 0.22 10.84 12.16
CA PRO A 75 1.12 10.59 11.04
C PRO A 75 2.52 10.26 11.55
N LEU A 76 2.81 9.01 11.92
CA LEU A 76 4.14 8.33 11.91
C LEU A 76 5.40 9.15 12.27
N PHE A 77 5.28 10.24 13.04
CA PHE A 77 6.37 11.01 13.61
C PHE A 77 6.70 10.41 14.97
N ILE A 78 7.14 9.15 14.97
CA ILE A 78 8.12 8.73 15.95
C ILE A 78 9.46 9.03 15.30
N LYS A 79 10.09 10.12 15.75
CA LYS A 79 11.51 10.39 15.51
C LYS A 79 12.29 9.11 15.80
N GLY A 80 12.86 8.50 14.76
CA GLY A 80 14.01 7.61 14.88
C GLY A 80 13.74 6.11 15.11
N GLU A 81 12.52 5.64 15.38
CA GLU A 81 12.29 4.21 15.60
C GLU A 81 11.33 3.63 14.56
N HIS A 82 11.87 2.84 13.65
CA HIS A 82 11.11 2.01 12.75
C HIS A 82 10.60 0.78 13.54
N PRO A 83 9.30 0.66 13.85
CA PRO A 83 8.78 -0.39 14.73
C PRO A 83 8.92 -1.81 14.14
N TYR A 84 9.34 -1.92 12.88
CA TYR A 84 9.51 -3.18 12.17
C TYR A 84 10.99 -3.58 11.93
N ILE A 85 11.96 -2.83 12.47
CA ILE A 85 13.37 -3.28 12.48
C ILE A 85 13.57 -4.24 13.67
N ASN A 86 12.97 -5.43 13.55
CA ASN A 86 13.54 -6.61 14.17
C ASN A 86 13.59 -7.69 13.10
N THR A 87 14.64 -7.63 12.29
CA THR A 87 14.94 -8.61 11.25
C THR A 87 15.52 -9.88 11.86
N ASN A 88 14.79 -10.53 12.78
CA ASN A 88 15.08 -11.90 13.19
C ASN A 88 13.92 -12.82 12.76
N PHE A 89 13.65 -12.85 11.45
CA PHE A 89 12.95 -13.98 10.80
C PHE A 89 13.87 -15.21 10.66
N LYS A 90 14.73 -15.42 11.66
CA LYS A 90 15.58 -16.59 11.86
C LYS A 90 15.43 -17.03 13.32
N GLY A 91 14.22 -17.47 13.68
CA GLY A 91 13.97 -18.19 14.94
C GLY A 91 13.16 -17.49 16.03
N ARG A 92 12.21 -16.59 15.74
CA ARG A 92 11.20 -16.15 16.73
C ARG A 92 9.83 -16.77 16.46
N PRO A 93 9.05 -17.11 17.50
CA PRO A 93 7.73 -17.72 17.32
C PRO A 93 6.72 -16.68 16.80
N PRO A 94 5.61 -17.15 16.19
CA PRO A 94 4.58 -16.29 15.61
C PRO A 94 3.94 -15.32 16.61
N ILE A 95 3.31 -14.27 16.06
CA ILE A 95 2.66 -13.19 16.83
C ILE A 95 1.24 -13.58 17.25
N PHE A 96 0.74 -14.72 16.78
CA PHE A 96 -0.46 -15.39 17.27
C PHE A 96 -0.13 -16.88 17.31
N GLU A 97 0.23 -17.36 18.50
CA GLU A 97 0.96 -18.62 18.80
C GLU A 97 2.07 -19.02 17.82
#